data_AF-A0A839P689-F1
#
_entry.id   AF-A0A839P689-F1
#
_cell.length_a   1.000
_cell.length_b   1.000
_cell.length_c   1.000
_cell.angle_alpha   90.00
_cell.angle_beta   90.00
_cell.angle_gamma   90.00
#
_symmetry.space_group_name_H-M   'P 1'
#
loop_
_entity.id
_entity.type
_entity.pdbx_description
1 polymer ?
#
loop_
_entity_poly.entity_id
_entity_poly.type
_entity_poly.pdbx_seq_one_letter_code
_entity_poly.pdbx_strand_id
1 'polypeptide(L)'
;MFEPNEVLQVLSGRGALSAEGIEPVKVRYKLVVERRDGIVRAHGSVTGRHSALHPLWLTPDATLHLKDARLLAVSLTDLVGDTAEFESTEPVAPG
;
A
#
# COMPACT_ATOMS: atom_id res chain seq x y z
N MET A 1 -8.96 -7.71 26.89
CA MET A 1 -9.92 -6.77 26.28
C MET A 1 -9.53 -6.70 24.81
N PHE A 2 -10.41 -7.08 23.88
CA PHE A 2 -10.14 -6.88 22.45
C PHE A 2 -10.25 -5.37 22.22
N GLU A 3 -9.14 -4.72 21.88
CA GLU A 3 -9.21 -3.36 21.33
C GLU A 3 -9.73 -3.50 19.89
N PRO A 4 -10.89 -2.91 19.56
CA PRO A 4 -11.35 -2.90 18.17
C PRO A 4 -10.36 -2.10 17.32
N ASN A 5 -10.10 -2.56 16.10
CA ASN A 5 -9.31 -1.79 15.14
C ASN A 5 -9.93 -0.38 14.99
N GLU A 6 -9.12 0.64 15.19
CA GLU A 6 -9.53 2.04 15.06
C GLU A 6 -9.08 2.56 13.70
N VAL A 7 -10.02 2.87 12.79
CA VAL A 7 -9.70 3.52 11.53
C VAL A 7 -9.34 4.98 11.78
N LEU A 8 -8.09 5.34 11.56
CA LEU A 8 -7.56 6.69 11.78
C LEU A 8 -7.72 7.58 10.54
N GLN A 9 -7.53 6.99 9.36
CA GLN A 9 -7.55 7.75 8.10
C GLN A 9 -7.93 6.87 6.92
N VAL A 10 -8.66 7.44 5.96
CA VAL A 10 -8.89 6.85 4.65
C VAL A 10 -8.43 7.82 3.57
N LEU A 11 -7.60 7.35 2.66
CA LEU A 11 -6.99 8.14 1.60
C LEU A 11 -7.20 7.46 0.26
N SER A 12 -7.42 8.27 -0.77
CA SER A 12 -7.36 7.80 -2.15
C SER A 12 -6.68 8.83 -3.02
N GLY A 13 -6.08 8.35 -4.11
CA GLY A 13 -5.33 9.22 -4.98
C GLY A 13 -4.62 8.49 -6.10
N ARG A 14 -3.71 9.24 -6.74
CA ARG A 14 -2.73 8.70 -7.68
C ARG A 14 -1.37 8.71 -7.00
N GLY A 15 -0.57 7.69 -7.27
CA GLY A 15 0.76 7.52 -6.74
C GLY A 15 1.62 6.71 -7.68
N ALA A 16 2.73 6.20 -7.17
CA ALA A 16 3.57 5.24 -7.86
C ALA A 16 4.01 4.13 -6.91
N LEU A 17 4.16 2.91 -7.42
CA LEU A 17 4.89 1.85 -6.75
C LEU A 17 6.29 1.75 -7.34
N SER A 18 7.28 1.51 -6.49
CA SER A 18 8.64 1.21 -6.91
C SER A 18 9.18 0.06 -6.09
N ALA A 19 10.07 -0.74 -6.67
CA ALA A 19 10.87 -1.72 -5.95
C ALA A 19 12.25 -1.80 -6.59
N GLU A 20 13.20 -2.45 -5.92
CA GLU A 20 14.55 -2.61 -6.45
C GLU A 20 14.52 -3.32 -7.81
N GLY A 21 15.22 -2.76 -8.80
CA GLY A 21 15.30 -3.33 -10.15
C GLY A 21 14.01 -3.23 -10.98
N ILE A 22 12.95 -2.56 -10.49
CA ILE A 22 11.67 -2.40 -11.18
C ILE A 22 11.41 -0.91 -11.44
N GLU A 23 11.10 -0.55 -12.70
CA GLU A 23 10.71 0.81 -13.04
C GLU A 23 9.46 1.27 -12.26
N PRO A 24 9.41 2.52 -11.78
CA PRO A 24 8.25 3.02 -11.05
C PRO A 24 6.94 2.92 -11.84
N VAL A 25 5.94 2.27 -11.24
CA VAL A 25 4.63 2.01 -11.84
C VAL A 25 3.60 2.98 -11.30
N LYS A 26 3.00 3.79 -12.18
CA LYS A 26 1.91 4.69 -11.81
C LYS A 26 0.64 3.91 -11.44
N VAL A 27 0.05 4.23 -10.30
CA VAL A 27 -1.15 3.55 -9.78
C VAL A 27 -2.18 4.55 -9.27
N ARG A 28 -3.44 4.11 -9.18
CA ARG A 28 -4.43 4.68 -8.28
C ARG A 28 -4.41 3.88 -6.99
N TYR A 29 -4.50 4.54 -5.84
CA TYR A 29 -4.55 3.85 -4.55
C TYR A 29 -5.83 4.19 -3.78
N LYS A 30 -6.26 3.22 -2.98
CA LYS A 30 -7.12 3.40 -1.81
C LYS A 30 -6.36 2.83 -0.63
N LEU A 31 -6.27 3.60 0.45
CA LEU A 31 -5.45 3.33 1.61
C LEU A 31 -6.30 3.57 2.86
N VAL A 32 -6.26 2.62 3.78
CA VAL A 32 -6.80 2.73 5.13
C VAL A 32 -5.61 2.70 6.09
N VAL A 33 -5.58 3.65 7.01
CA VAL A 33 -4.65 3.66 8.14
C VAL A 33 -5.46 3.32 9.37
N GLU A 34 -5.09 2.24 10.06
CA GLU A 34 -5.76 1.78 11.27
C GLU A 34 -4.77 1.58 12.42
N ARG A 35 -5.25 1.70 13.65
CA ARG A 35 -4.56 1.23 14.84
C ARG A 35 -5.09 -0.16 15.18
N ARG A 36 -4.18 -1.14 15.22
CA ARG A 36 -4.44 -2.52 15.58
C ARG A 36 -3.40 -2.97 16.62
N ASP A 37 -3.87 -3.42 17.78
CA ASP A 37 -3.03 -3.84 18.90
C ASP A 37 -1.97 -2.78 19.29
N GLY A 38 -2.36 -1.50 19.31
CA GLY A 38 -1.48 -0.36 19.58
C GLY A 38 -0.52 0.03 18.45
N ILE A 39 -0.47 -0.71 17.34
CA ILE A 39 0.39 -0.44 16.19
C ILE A 39 -0.42 0.22 15.07
N VAL A 40 0.10 1.30 14.51
CA VAL A 40 -0.51 1.96 13.35
C VAL A 40 -0.02 1.28 12.07
N ARG A 41 -0.94 0.72 11.29
CA ARG A 41 -0.69 0.00 10.04
C ARG A 41 -1.48 0.61 8.90
N ALA A 42 -1.02 0.35 7.69
CA ALA A 42 -1.69 0.73 6.46
C ALA A 42 -2.03 -0.51 5.64
N HIS A 43 -3.21 -0.52 5.02
CA HIS A 43 -3.58 -1.53 4.04
C HIS A 43 -4.53 -0.93 2.99
N GLY A 44 -4.74 -1.64 1.90
CA GLY A 44 -5.73 -1.25 0.89
C GLY A 44 -5.39 -1.80 -0.47
N SER A 45 -5.83 -1.07 -1.51
CA SER A 45 -5.75 -1.54 -2.89
C SER A 45 -5.03 -0.54 -3.79
N VAL A 46 -4.24 -1.04 -4.73
CA VAL A 46 -3.72 -0.29 -5.87
C VAL A 46 -4.37 -0.77 -7.17
N THR A 47 -4.53 0.13 -8.15
CA THR A 47 -5.02 -0.20 -9.49
C THR A 47 -4.08 0.38 -10.53
N GLY A 48 -3.62 -0.47 -11.44
CA GLY A 48 -2.64 -0.17 -12.49
C GLY A 48 -2.64 -1.27 -13.54
N ARG A 49 -1.81 -1.15 -14.59
CA ARG A 49 -1.74 -2.21 -15.60
C ARG A 49 -1.24 -3.50 -14.95
N HIS A 50 -1.95 -4.61 -15.15
CA HIS A 50 -1.58 -5.92 -14.63
C HIS A 50 -0.11 -6.27 -14.92
N SER A 51 0.34 -6.10 -16.16
CA SER A 51 1.72 -6.42 -16.55
C SER A 51 2.79 -5.60 -15.81
N ALA A 52 2.43 -4.43 -15.27
CA ALA A 52 3.31 -3.59 -14.47
C ALA A 52 3.22 -3.92 -12.97
N LEU A 53 2.04 -4.34 -12.49
CA LEU A 53 1.85 -4.76 -11.10
C LEU A 53 2.41 -6.16 -10.82
N HIS A 54 2.39 -7.06 -11.80
CA HIS A 54 2.80 -8.45 -11.62
C HIS A 54 4.25 -8.60 -11.13
N PRO A 55 5.27 -7.89 -11.68
CA PRO A 55 6.63 -7.93 -11.12
C PRO A 55 6.71 -7.39 -9.68
N LEU A 56 5.96 -6.33 -9.36
CA LEU A 56 5.89 -5.77 -8.02
C LEU A 56 5.23 -6.72 -7.02
N TRP A 57 4.23 -7.50 -7.46
CA TRP A 57 3.56 -8.49 -6.63
C TRP A 57 4.46 -9.69 -6.29
N LEU A 58 5.40 -10.02 -7.18
CA LEU A 58 6.41 -11.03 -6.90
C LEU A 58 7.56 -10.50 -6.02
N THR A 59 7.58 -9.21 -5.71
CA THR A 59 8.63 -8.56 -4.92
C THR A 59 8.08 -8.20 -3.54
N PRO A 60 8.66 -8.71 -2.44
CA PRO A 60 8.11 -8.50 -1.10
C PRO A 60 8.23 -7.05 -0.60
N ASP A 61 9.23 -6.30 -1.09
CA ASP A 61 9.62 -4.98 -0.58
C ASP A 61 9.37 -3.87 -1.60
N ALA A 62 8.11 -3.48 -1.75
CA ALA A 62 7.72 -2.34 -2.59
C ALA A 62 7.54 -1.08 -1.75
N THR A 63 7.70 0.08 -2.39
CA THR A 63 7.42 1.39 -1.80
C THR A 63 6.26 2.03 -2.55
N LEU A 64 5.19 2.37 -1.84
CA LEU A 64 4.09 3.19 -2.34
C LEU A 64 4.37 4.67 -2.09
N HIS A 65 4.50 5.41 -3.17
CA HIS A 65 4.67 6.86 -3.20
C HIS A 65 3.28 7.51 -3.27
N LEU A 66 2.89 8.18 -2.19
CA LEU A 66 1.63 8.91 -2.11
C LEU A 66 1.77 10.30 -2.76
N LYS A 67 0.62 10.93 -3.05
CA LYS A 67 0.58 12.25 -3.72
C LYS A 67 1.19 13.39 -2.91
N ASP A 68 1.29 13.24 -1.59
CA ASP A 68 1.81 14.22 -0.65
C ASP A 68 3.29 13.97 -0.30
N ALA A 69 4.01 13.27 -1.18
CA ALA A 69 5.41 12.87 -1.03
C ALA A 69 5.68 11.91 0.14
N ARG A 70 4.65 11.41 0.84
CA ARG A 70 4.83 10.32 1.81
C ARG A 70 5.14 9.02 1.09
N LEU A 71 5.98 8.22 1.74
CA LEU A 71 6.41 6.90 1.28
C LEU A 71 5.90 5.86 2.29
N LEU A 72 5.36 4.76 1.78
CA LEU A 72 4.97 3.62 2.60
C LEU A 72 5.69 2.37 2.10
N ALA A 73 6.39 1.68 3.00
CA ALA A 73 6.89 0.33 2.73
C ALA A 73 5.71 -0.63 2.75
N VAL A 74 5.49 -1.35 1.64
CA VAL A 74 4.32 -2.21 1.42
C VAL A 74 4.70 -3.51 0.73
N SER A 75 3.88 -4.53 0.94
CA SER A 75 3.88 -5.76 0.15
C SER A 75 2.53 -5.91 -0.53
N LEU A 76 2.52 -6.30 -1.81
CA LEU A 76 1.27 -6.61 -2.50
C LEU A 76 0.89 -8.05 -2.19
N THR A 77 -0.36 -8.30 -1.80
CA THR A 77 -0.80 -9.62 -1.31
C THR A 77 -1.62 -10.37 -2.35
N ASP A 78 -2.64 -9.73 -2.93
CA ASP A 78 -3.58 -10.36 -3.87
C ASP A 78 -3.69 -9.56 -5.16
N LEU A 79 -3.16 -10.08 -6.27
CA LEU A 79 -3.26 -9.47 -7.60
C LEU A 79 -4.37 -10.14 -8.43
N VAL A 80 -5.45 -9.41 -8.69
CA VAL A 80 -6.58 -9.85 -9.52
C VAL A 80 -6.83 -8.83 -10.63
N GLY A 81 -6.54 -9.23 -11.88
CA GLY A 81 -6.63 -8.33 -13.02
C GLY A 81 -5.72 -7.12 -12.84
N ASP A 82 -6.27 -5.92 -12.97
CA ASP A 82 -5.55 -4.65 -12.85
C ASP A 82 -5.49 -4.11 -11.39
N THR A 83 -5.91 -4.89 -10.40
CA THR A 83 -5.97 -4.48 -8.99
C THR A 83 -5.14 -5.39 -8.12
N ALA A 84 -4.34 -4.82 -7.22
CA ALA A 84 -3.64 -5.56 -6.18
C ALA A 84 -4.01 -5.02 -4.78
N GLU A 85 -4.28 -5.92 -3.84
CA GLU A 85 -4.30 -5.56 -2.41
C GLU A 85 -2.86 -5.42 -1.87
N PHE A 86 -2.69 -4.64 -0.82
CA PHE A 86 -1.41 -4.42 -0.16
C PHE A 86 -1.57 -4.24 1.35
N GLU A 87 -0.49 -4.55 2.05
CA GLU A 87 -0.29 -4.24 3.47
C GLU A 87 1.04 -3.53 3.68
N SER A 88 1.11 -2.65 4.69
CA SER A 88 2.35 -2.02 5.11
C SER A 88 3.25 -3.02 5.82
N THR A 89 4.50 -3.13 5.38
CA THR A 89 5.50 -4.00 6.01
C THR A 89 6.04 -3.39 7.31
N GLU A 90 6.02 -2.07 7.42
CA GLU A 90 6.44 -1.32 8.62
C GLU A 90 5.28 -0.55 9.27
N PRO A 91 5.38 -0.17 10.56
CA PRO A 91 4.45 0.78 11.18
C PRO A 91 4.43 2.11 10.42
N VAL A 92 3.26 2.72 10.30
CA VAL A 92 3.09 4.00 9.59
C VAL A 92 2.77 5.12 10.56
N ALA A 93 3.19 6.34 10.23
CA ALA A 93 2.84 7.50 11.04
C ALA A 93 1.32 7.78 10.97
N PRO A 94 0.64 8.04 12.10
CA PRO A 94 -0.68 8.66 12.07
C PRO A 94 -0.48 10.07 11.50
N GLY A 95 -1.11 10.34 10.35
CA GLY A 95 -0.90 11.57 9.58
C GLY A 95 -1.28 12.86 10.29
#